data_AF-K9RA24-F1
#
_entry.id   AF-K9RA24-F1
#
_cell.length_a   1.000
_cell.length_b   1.000
_cell.length_c   1.000
_cell.angle_alpha   90.00
_cell.angle_beta   90.00
_cell.angle_gamma   90.00
#
_symmetry.space_group_name_H-M   'P 1'
#
loop_
_entity.id
_entity.type
_entity.pdbx_description
1 polymer ?
#
loop_
_entity_poly.entity_id
_entity_poly.type
_entity_poly.pdbx_seq_one_letter_code
_entity_poly.pdbx_strand_id
1 'polypeptide(L)' 'MSNEPKTSRYQIVSSMTPDELLSEGYANYDDFYDPSIEERKREAARDEEETRKNAKSQEYWDKYYTEF' A
#
# COMPACT_ATOMS: atom_id res chain seq x y z
N MET A 1 -4.22 36.06 -32.99
CA MET A 1 -4.97 35.04 -32.24
C MET A 1 -3.97 34.28 -31.40
N SER A 2 -4.16 34.21 -30.08
CA SER A 2 -3.27 33.49 -29.17
C SER A 2 -3.36 31.99 -29.47
N ASN A 3 -2.29 31.42 -30.01
CA ASN A 3 -2.11 29.97 -30.17
C ASN A 3 -1.73 29.33 -28.82
N GLU A 4 -2.42 29.68 -27.74
CA GLU A 4 -2.20 29.01 -26.47
C GLU A 4 -2.89 27.64 -26.53
N PRO A 5 -2.14 26.55 -26.31
CA PRO A 5 -2.74 25.24 -26.23
C PRO A 5 -3.72 25.23 -25.05
N LYS A 6 -5.01 25.13 -25.35
CA LYS A 6 -6.05 24.93 -24.33
C LYS A 6 -6.10 23.45 -23.97
N THR A 7 -5.16 23.00 -23.15
CA THR A 7 -5.24 21.68 -22.53
C THR A 7 -6.45 21.64 -21.61
N SER A 8 -7.36 20.71 -21.84
CA SER A 8 -8.50 20.54 -20.95
C SER A 8 -8.05 19.99 -19.59
N ARG A 9 -8.82 20.28 -18.54
CA ARG A 9 -8.57 19.77 -17.19
C ARG A 9 -8.44 18.24 -17.17
N TYR A 10 -9.22 17.55 -18.01
CA TYR A 10 -9.16 16.09 -18.18
C TYR A 10 -7.82 15.63 -18.75
N GLN A 11 -7.27 16.33 -19.74
CA GLN A 11 -5.96 16.02 -20.32
C GLN A 11 -4.83 16.18 -19.30
N ILE A 12 -4.93 17.16 -18.40
CA ILE A 12 -3.95 17.39 -17.33
C ILE A 12 -4.03 16.26 -16.29
N VAL A 13 -5.23 15.99 -15.78
CA VAL A 13 -5.48 14.96 -14.75
C VAL A 13 -5.14 13.55 -15.27
N SER A 14 -5.37 13.27 -16.55
CA SER A 14 -5.14 11.94 -17.14
C SER A 14 -3.68 11.51 -17.19
N SER A 15 -2.74 12.47 -17.14
CA SER A 15 -1.30 12.20 -17.17
C SER A 15 -0.65 12.22 -15.78
N MET A 16 -1.41 12.51 -14.73
CA MET A 16 -0.90 12.65 -13.36
C MET A 16 -0.89 11.30 -12.64
N THR A 17 0.12 11.11 -11.81
CA THR A 17 0.18 10.03 -10.84
C THR A 17 -0.81 10.27 -9.68
N PRO A 18 -1.23 9.23 -8.95
CA PRO A 18 -2.09 9.39 -7.77
C PRO A 18 -1.55 10.39 -6.74
N ASP A 19 -0.23 10.40 -6.52
CA ASP A 19 0.42 11.32 -5.57
C ASP A 19 0.30 12.78 -6.02
N GLU A 20 0.46 13.05 -7.32
CA GLU A 20 0.29 14.40 -7.89
C GLU A 20 -1.16 14.87 -7.82
N LEU A 21 -2.12 13.95 -8.02
CA LEU A 21 -3.54 14.27 -7.88
C LEU A 21 -3.91 14.64 -6.44
N LEU A 22 -3.30 13.96 -5.46
CA LEU A 22 -3.47 14.27 -4.04
C LEU A 22 -2.79 15.60 -3.67
N SER A 23 -1.55 15.84 -4.12
CA SER A 23 -0.79 17.05 -3.75
C SER A 23 -1.38 18.33 -4.32
N GLU A 24 -1.90 18.27 -5.54
CA GLU A 24 -2.53 19.40 -6.23
C GLU A 24 -4.02 19.57 -5.86
N GLY A 25 -4.55 18.68 -5.00
CA GLY A 25 -5.94 18.75 -4.51
C GLY A 25 -6.99 18.37 -5.54
N TYR A 26 -6.63 17.58 -6.56
CA TYR A 26 -7.56 17.04 -7.55
C TYR A 26 -8.26 15.75 -7.08
N ALA A 27 -7.73 15.07 -6.06
CA ALA A 27 -8.30 13.87 -5.45
C ALA A 27 -8.06 13.85 -3.93
N ASN A 28 -8.81 13.01 -3.21
CA ASN A 28 -8.63 12.72 -1.79
C ASN A 28 -8.20 11.26 -1.59
N TYR A 29 -7.60 10.94 -0.45
CA TYR A 29 -7.20 9.56 -0.12
C TYR A 29 -8.37 8.57 -0.17
N ASP A 30 -9.58 9.02 0.19
CA ASP A 30 -10.79 8.21 0.14
C ASP A 30 -11.18 7.81 -1.29
N ASP A 31 -10.79 8.60 -2.31
CA ASP A 31 -11.08 8.29 -3.72
C ASP A 31 -10.25 7.08 -4.22
N PHE A 32 -9.19 6.73 -3.50
CA PHE A 32 -8.33 5.58 -3.79
C PHE A 32 -8.57 4.40 -2.84
N TYR A 33 -9.54 4.51 -1.93
CA TYR A 33 -9.84 3.45 -0.96
C TYR A 33 -10.57 2.28 -1.63
N ASP A 34 -9.92 1.11 -1.64
CA ASP A 34 -10.51 -0.16 -2.09
C ASP A 34 -10.51 -1.17 -0.93
N PRO A 35 -11.70 -1.51 -0.37
CA PRO A 35 -11.83 -2.49 0.70
C PRO A 35 -11.16 -3.84 0.39
N SER A 36 -11.17 -4.27 -0.89
CA SER A 36 -10.63 -5.55 -1.32
C SER A 36 -9.10 -5.56 -1.38
N ILE A 37 -8.48 -4.41 -1.62
CA ILE A 37 -7.02 -4.25 -1.57
C ILE A 37 -6.57 -4.26 -0.11
N GLU A 38 -7.30 -3.58 0.78
CA GLU A 38 -6.99 -3.55 2.20
C GLU A 38 -7.15 -4.93 2.85
N GLU A 39 -8.15 -5.71 2.45
CA GLU A 39 -8.31 -7.09 2.91
C GLU A 39 -7.12 -7.97 2.50
N ARG A 40 -6.68 -7.88 1.24
CA ARG A 40 -5.48 -8.60 0.75
C ARG A 40 -4.21 -8.18 1.45
N LYS A 41 -4.02 -6.89 1.75
CA LYS A 41 -2.86 -6.41 2.54
C LYS A 41 -2.87 -6.99 3.95
N ARG A 42 -4.04 -7.09 4.59
CA ARG A 42 -4.17 -7.70 5.92
C ARG A 42 -3.88 -9.19 5.90
N GLU A 43 -4.34 -9.90 4.88
CA GLU A 43 -4.05 -11.33 4.70
C GLU A 43 -2.55 -11.56 4.50
N ALA A 44 -1.91 -10.80 3.60
CA ALA A 44 -0.46 -10.86 3.38
C ALA A 44 0.34 -10.54 4.65
N ALA A 45 -0.08 -9.56 5.44
CA ALA A 45 0.56 -9.23 6.72
C ALA A 45 0.41 -10.34 7.77
N ARG A 46 -0.72 -11.07 7.77
CA ARG A 46 -0.92 -12.23 8.65
C ARG A 46 -0.03 -13.40 8.23
N ASP A 47 0.06 -13.68 6.93
CA ASP A 47 0.94 -14.73 6.42
C ASP A 47 2.41 -14.42 6.71
N GLU A 48 2.83 -13.17 6.58
CA GLU A 48 4.18 -12.71 6.95
C GLU A 48 4.43 -12.85 8.46
N GLU A 49 3.43 -12.56 9.30
CA GLU A 49 3.53 -12.76 10.74
C GLU A 49 3.58 -14.24 11.13
N GLU A 50 2.75 -15.08 10.51
CA GLU A 50 2.72 -16.54 10.73
C GLU A 50 4.02 -17.18 10.28
N THR A 51 4.55 -16.84 9.11
CA THR A 51 5.85 -17.31 8.63
C THR A 51 6.99 -16.88 9.55
N ARG A 52 6.97 -15.63 10.06
CA ARG A 52 7.95 -15.17 11.06
C ARG A 52 7.83 -15.91 12.39
N LYS A 53 6.62 -16.28 12.82
CA LYS A 53 6.40 -17.08 14.04
C LYS A 53 6.81 -18.54 13.86
N ASN A 54 6.52 -19.15 12.71
CA ASN A 54 6.96 -20.50 12.36
C ASN A 54 8.49 -20.56 12.17
N ALA A 55 9.10 -19.48 11.66
CA ALA A 55 10.55 -19.35 11.51
C ALA A 55 11.30 -19.16 12.84
N LYS A 56 10.62 -18.89 13.97
CA LYS A 56 11.23 -19.04 15.30
C LYS A 56 11.33 -20.53 15.62
N SER A 57 12.42 -21.09 15.12
CA SER A 57 12.83 -22.50 15.08
C SER A 57 12.83 -23.21 16.45
N GLN A 58 12.93 -24.54 16.42
CA GLN A 58 13.19 -25.40 17.60
C GLN A 58 14.33 -24.87 18.50
N GLU A 59 15.30 -24.17 17.92
CA GLU A 59 16.42 -23.55 18.62
C GLU A 59 16.01 -22.39 19.57
N TYR A 60 14.91 -21.68 19.28
CA TYR A 60 14.31 -20.70 20.20
C TYR A 60 13.72 -21.41 21.44
N TRP A 61 13.14 -22.59 21.26
CA TRP A 61 12.61 -23.40 22.36
C TRP A 61 13.74 -24.06 23.15
N ASP A 62 14.76 -24.57 22.48
CA ASP A 62 15.90 -25.21 23.13
C ASP A 62 16.68 -24.22 24.03
N LYS A 63 16.82 -22.96 23.60
CA LYS A 63 17.54 -21.92 24.35
C LYS A 63 16.83 -21.44 25.62
N TYR A 64 15.50 -21.46 25.67
CA TYR A 64 14.72 -20.85 26.76
C TYR A 64 13.92 -21.86 27.61
N TYR A 65 13.75 -23.10 27.15
CA TYR A 65 12.88 -24.08 27.79
C TYR A 65 13.49 -25.47 27.99
N THR A 66 14.78 -25.69 27.68
CA THR A 66 15.44 -26.96 28.01
C THR A 66 15.92 -26.95 29.46
N GLU A 67 15.02 -27.25 30.40
CA GLU A 67 15.38 -27.77 31.73
C GLU A 67 14.97 -29.25 31.80
N PHE A 68 15.97 -30.13 31.82
CA PHE A 68 15.90 -31.49 32.36
C PHE A 68 17.24 -31.83 33.04
#